data_AF-A0A1A8PVL1-F1
#
_entry.id   AF-A0A1A8PVL1-F1
#
_cell.length_a   1.000
_cell.length_b   1.000
_cell.length_c   1.000
_cell.angle_alpha   90.00
_cell.angle_beta   90.00
_cell.angle_gamma   90.00
#
_symmetry.space_group_name_H-M   'P 1'
#
loop_
_entity.id
_entity.type
_entity.pdbx_description
1 polymer ?
#
loop_
_entity_poly.entity_id
_entity_poly.type
_entity_poly.pdbx_seq_one_letter_code
_entity_poly.pdbx_strand_id
1 'polypeptide(L)'
;MGVVVLSPDGFLGMVALAALMVTLGPLLHGLCLLAEELLHHSNTRYRACRHMLPACGLWGKTLLAAGLAGLFLYLTKQLLPPGDQCWELLVLVPAVYALLKSLGVMGPSEVEVSGICEGRKMNVAHGLAWSFYLGYLQLVLPRLENSIAAFCAAHHRSTPLWSRGSRKLLILVPLSANISHKLEDEDDNISFLENLPNNEIDRAG
;
A
#
# COMPACT_ATOMS: atom_id res chain seq x y z
N MET A 1 -40.50 -32.19 4.13
CA MET A 1 -39.02 -32.06 4.19
C MET A 1 -38.66 -31.90 5.65
N GLY A 2 -38.22 -33.00 6.27
CA GLY A 2 -37.95 -33.05 7.71
C GLY A 2 -36.70 -32.25 8.05
N VAL A 3 -36.85 -31.28 8.94
CA VAL A 3 -35.73 -30.70 9.68
C VAL A 3 -35.16 -31.83 10.53
N VAL A 4 -34.03 -32.39 10.10
CA VAL A 4 -33.26 -33.31 10.94
C VAL A 4 -32.89 -32.51 12.18
N VAL A 5 -33.53 -32.84 13.31
CA VAL A 5 -33.18 -32.30 14.62
C VAL A 5 -31.82 -32.88 14.96
N LEU A 6 -30.76 -32.19 14.51
CA LEU A 6 -29.40 -32.43 14.97
C LEU A 6 -29.45 -32.32 16.51
N SER A 7 -28.82 -33.27 17.21
CA SER A 7 -28.66 -33.12 18.66
C SER A 7 -28.03 -31.75 18.95
N PRO A 8 -28.49 -31.03 20.00
CA PRO A 8 -27.98 -29.69 20.33
C PRO A 8 -26.46 -29.71 20.48
N ASP A 9 -25.96 -30.85 20.95
CA ASP A 9 -24.56 -31.20 21.02
C ASP A 9 -23.88 -31.20 19.65
N GLY A 10 -24.32 -32.03 18.70
CA GLY A 10 -23.71 -32.10 17.37
C GLY A 10 -23.72 -30.75 16.63
N PHE A 11 -24.75 -29.92 16.88
CA PHE A 11 -24.84 -28.58 16.31
C PHE A 11 -23.74 -27.64 16.83
N LEU A 12 -23.45 -27.67 18.14
CA LEU A 12 -22.39 -26.86 18.74
C LEU A 12 -21.00 -27.21 18.18
N GLY A 13 -20.70 -28.50 17.99
CA GLY A 13 -19.45 -28.94 17.37
C GLY A 13 -19.30 -28.45 15.91
N MET A 14 -20.39 -28.49 15.14
CA MET A 14 -20.39 -27.98 13.76
C MET A 14 -20.20 -26.46 13.68
N VAL A 15 -20.82 -25.71 14.60
CA VAL A 15 -20.63 -24.25 14.71
C VAL A 15 -19.18 -23.92 15.10
N ALA A 16 -18.58 -24.69 16.01
CA ALA A 16 -17.18 -24.51 16.39
C ALA A 16 -16.23 -24.76 15.21
N LEU A 17 -16.48 -25.82 14.43
CA LEU A 17 -15.73 -26.13 13.22
C LEU A 17 -15.88 -25.03 12.16
N ALA A 18 -17.10 -24.55 11.92
CA ALA A 18 -17.35 -23.46 10.99
C ALA A 18 -16.64 -22.16 11.40
N ALA A 19 -16.69 -21.81 12.70
CA ALA A 19 -15.98 -20.65 13.23
C ALA A 19 -14.46 -20.77 13.01
N LEU A 20 -13.89 -21.96 13.27
CA LEU A 20 -12.46 -22.20 13.02
C LEU A 20 -12.11 -22.03 11.53
N MET A 21 -12.88 -22.64 10.62
CA MET A 21 -12.66 -22.52 9.17
C MET A 21 -12.69 -21.06 8.70
N VAL A 22 -13.67 -20.28 9.17
CA VAL A 22 -13.79 -18.85 8.81
C VAL A 22 -12.61 -18.03 9.36
N THR A 23 -12.07 -18.37 10.53
CA THR A 23 -10.90 -17.67 11.10
C THR A 23 -9.57 -18.09 10.47
N LEU A 24 -9.45 -19.32 9.97
CA LEU A 24 -8.26 -19.82 9.27
C LEU A 24 -8.06 -19.18 7.89
N GLY A 25 -9.14 -18.85 7.18
CA GLY A 25 -9.06 -18.19 5.86
C GLY A 25 -8.23 -16.89 5.86
N PRO A 26 -8.55 -15.91 6.73
CA PRO A 26 -7.76 -14.69 6.88
C PRO A 26 -6.30 -14.93 7.26
N LEU A 27 -6.01 -15.95 8.08
CA LEU A 27 -4.64 -16.31 8.44
C LEU A 27 -3.87 -16.87 7.24
N LEU A 28 -4.47 -17.77 6.47
CA LEU A 28 -3.85 -18.33 5.27
C LEU A 28 -3.58 -17.24 4.24
N HIS A 29 -4.56 -16.36 4.00
CA HIS A 29 -4.36 -15.21 3.12
C HIS A 29 -3.26 -14.26 3.65
N GLY A 30 -3.21 -14.01 4.97
CA GLY A 30 -2.15 -13.24 5.59
C GLY A 30 -0.76 -13.85 5.39
N LEU A 31 -0.64 -15.18 5.42
CA LEU A 31 0.61 -15.90 5.11
C LEU A 31 1.02 -15.71 3.65
N CYS A 32 0.07 -15.77 2.71
CA CYS A 32 0.34 -15.47 1.30
C CYS A 32 0.87 -14.04 1.12
N LEU A 33 0.23 -13.06 1.76
CA LEU A 33 0.68 -11.66 1.72
C LEU A 33 2.05 -11.47 2.38
N LEU A 34 2.32 -12.15 3.49
CA LEU A 34 3.63 -12.11 4.13
C LEU A 34 4.71 -12.70 3.24
N ALA A 35 4.43 -13.81 2.55
CA ALA A 35 5.36 -14.41 1.60
C ALA A 35 5.65 -13.44 0.44
N GLU A 36 4.61 -12.82 -0.12
CA GLU A 36 4.77 -11.80 -1.16
C GLU A 36 5.63 -10.61 -0.69
N GLU A 37 5.32 -10.06 0.48
CA GLU A 37 6.03 -8.91 1.04
C GLU A 37 7.48 -9.26 1.45
N LEU A 38 7.74 -10.48 1.94
CA LEU A 38 9.09 -10.98 2.25
C LEU A 38 9.95 -11.10 0.98
N LEU A 39 9.39 -11.66 -0.08
CA LEU A 39 10.12 -11.95 -1.31
C LEU A 39 10.36 -10.68 -2.15
N HIS A 40 9.39 -9.77 -2.23
CA HIS A 40 9.45 -8.63 -3.16
C HIS A 40 9.72 -7.28 -2.49
N HIS A 41 9.41 -7.12 -1.19
CA HIS A 41 9.35 -5.79 -0.56
C HIS A 41 10.09 -5.69 0.79
N SER A 42 10.81 -6.73 1.20
CA SER A 42 11.52 -6.79 2.47
C SER A 42 12.58 -5.70 2.66
N ASN A 43 13.25 -5.27 1.58
CA ASN A 43 14.29 -4.23 1.67
C ASN A 43 13.78 -2.80 1.44
N THR A 44 12.63 -2.61 0.78
CA THR A 44 12.17 -1.29 0.31
C THR A 44 11.10 -0.66 1.20
N ARG A 45 10.23 -1.46 1.85
CA ARG A 45 9.07 -0.93 2.59
C ARG A 45 9.15 -1.15 4.11
N TYR A 46 9.70 -2.29 4.56
CA TYR A 46 9.79 -2.62 5.98
C TYR A 46 11.22 -3.02 6.36
N ARG A 47 11.93 -2.15 7.07
CA ARG A 47 13.30 -2.42 7.55
C ARG A 47 13.44 -3.67 8.44
N ALA A 48 12.34 -4.23 8.96
CA ALA A 48 12.35 -5.45 9.78
C ALA A 48 11.06 -6.27 9.66
N CYS A 49 11.22 -7.60 9.60
CA CYS A 49 10.15 -8.60 9.49
C CYS A 49 9.07 -8.48 10.59
N ARG A 50 9.46 -8.06 11.80
CA ARG A 50 8.55 -7.94 12.94
C ARG A 50 7.46 -6.87 12.77
N HIS A 51 7.71 -5.84 11.96
CA HIS A 51 6.70 -4.84 11.60
C HIS A 51 5.78 -5.30 10.46
N MET A 52 6.17 -6.35 9.74
CA MET A 52 5.43 -6.87 8.60
C MET A 52 4.31 -7.83 9.03
N LEU A 53 4.55 -8.63 10.06
CA LEU A 53 3.55 -9.54 10.64
C LEU A 53 2.22 -8.86 11.02
N PRO A 54 2.20 -7.73 11.77
CA PRO A 54 0.96 -7.01 12.03
C PRO A 54 0.39 -6.33 10.77
N ALA A 55 1.23 -5.89 9.84
CA ALA A 55 0.77 -5.27 8.59
C ALA A 55 0.05 -6.26 7.66
N CYS A 56 0.52 -7.51 7.59
CA CYS A 56 -0.10 -8.60 6.83
C CYS A 56 -1.31 -9.23 7.55
N GLY A 57 -1.72 -8.71 8.72
CA GLY A 57 -2.85 -9.23 9.47
C GLY A 57 -2.60 -10.59 10.15
N LEU A 58 -1.35 -10.99 10.33
CA LEU A 58 -0.94 -12.23 11.01
C LEU A 58 -0.75 -12.05 12.53
N TRP A 59 -0.99 -10.84 13.05
CA TRP A 59 -0.79 -10.52 14.45
C TRP A 59 -1.98 -9.78 15.05
N GLY A 60 -2.18 -9.91 16.37
CA GLY A 60 -3.25 -9.23 17.10
C GLY A 60 -4.60 -9.94 16.98
N LYS A 61 -5.63 -9.23 16.51
CA LYS A 61 -7.04 -9.65 16.58
C LYS A 61 -7.34 -10.95 15.82
N THR A 62 -6.70 -11.17 14.67
CA THR A 62 -6.89 -12.37 13.83
C THR A 62 -6.34 -13.64 14.50
N LEU A 63 -5.13 -13.55 15.06
CA LEU A 63 -4.53 -14.64 15.84
C LEU A 63 -5.34 -14.94 17.10
N LEU A 64 -5.83 -13.89 17.79
CA LEU A 64 -6.69 -14.02 18.97
C LEU A 64 -8.02 -14.70 18.62
N ALA A 65 -8.65 -14.30 17.51
CA ALA A 65 -9.89 -14.91 17.03
C ALA A 65 -9.70 -16.39 16.65
N ALA A 66 -8.62 -16.73 15.95
CA ALA A 66 -8.30 -18.12 15.62
C ALA A 66 -7.96 -18.96 16.86
N GLY A 67 -7.24 -18.38 17.83
CA GLY A 67 -6.95 -19.02 19.11
C GLY A 67 -8.22 -19.30 19.92
N LEU A 68 -9.15 -18.35 19.97
CA LEU A 68 -10.46 -18.52 20.62
C LEU A 68 -11.32 -19.56 19.90
N ALA A 69 -11.36 -19.54 18.56
CA ALA A 69 -12.07 -20.55 17.78
C ALA A 69 -11.46 -21.96 17.97
N GLY A 70 -10.14 -22.06 18.04
CA GLY A 70 -9.43 -23.30 18.34
C GLY A 70 -9.70 -23.82 19.75
N LEU A 71 -9.73 -22.93 20.75
CA LEU A 71 -10.09 -23.29 22.13
C LEU A 71 -11.55 -23.75 22.22
N PHE A 72 -12.47 -23.06 21.53
CA PHE A 72 -13.88 -23.43 21.47
C PHE A 72 -14.06 -24.82 20.81
N LEU A 73 -13.30 -25.11 19.75
CA LEU A 73 -13.29 -26.44 19.14
C LEU A 73 -12.69 -27.49 20.07
N TYR A 74 -11.61 -27.18 20.79
CA TYR A 74 -11.02 -28.08 21.79
C TYR A 74 -12.02 -28.48 22.88
N LEU A 75 -12.80 -27.52 23.39
CA LEU A 75 -13.84 -27.76 24.40
C LEU A 75 -15.03 -28.55 23.85
N THR A 76 -15.30 -28.47 22.55
CA THR A 76 -16.41 -29.17 21.88
C THR A 76 -15.96 -30.41 21.10
N LYS A 77 -14.70 -30.84 21.23
CA LYS A 77 -14.13 -32.00 20.51
C LYS A 77 -14.94 -33.28 20.68
N GLN A 78 -15.48 -33.49 21.88
CA GLN A 78 -16.25 -34.70 22.21
C GLN A 78 -17.63 -34.74 21.54
N LEU A 79 -18.05 -33.61 20.97
CA LEU A 79 -19.30 -33.36 20.27
C LEU A 79 -19.16 -33.45 18.75
N LEU A 80 -17.93 -33.62 18.25
CA LEU A 80 -17.65 -33.61 16.83
C LEU A 80 -17.96 -35.00 16.23
N PRO A 81 -18.68 -35.08 15.11
CA PRO A 81 -18.91 -36.35 14.43
C PRO A 81 -17.55 -36.96 14.00
N PRO A 82 -17.32 -38.26 14.24
CA PRO A 82 -16.12 -38.94 13.75
C PRO A 82 -16.22 -39.14 12.24
N GLY A 83 -15.86 -38.11 11.47
CA GLY A 83 -15.91 -38.11 10.01
C GLY A 83 -14.61 -37.59 9.41
N ASP A 84 -14.01 -38.39 8.52
CA ASP A 84 -12.82 -38.04 7.72
C ASP A 84 -13.03 -36.75 6.90
N GLN A 85 -14.28 -36.51 6.47
CA GLN A 85 -14.72 -35.34 5.69
C GLN A 85 -14.53 -33.99 6.42
N CYS A 86 -14.47 -33.98 7.76
CA CYS A 86 -14.28 -32.74 8.52
C CYS A 86 -12.89 -32.13 8.30
N TRP A 87 -11.86 -32.96 8.10
CA TRP A 87 -10.48 -32.50 7.88
C TRP A 87 -10.28 -31.95 6.47
N GLU A 88 -10.91 -32.56 5.47
CA GLU A 88 -10.89 -32.05 4.10
C GLU A 88 -11.53 -30.66 4.02
N LEU A 89 -12.70 -30.47 4.65
CA LEU A 89 -13.37 -29.17 4.72
C LEU A 89 -12.53 -28.12 5.46
N LEU A 90 -11.84 -28.52 6.53
CA LEU A 90 -10.98 -27.64 7.31
C LEU A 90 -9.82 -27.06 6.49
N VAL A 91 -9.36 -27.76 5.45
CA VAL A 91 -8.31 -27.29 4.53
C VAL A 91 -8.91 -26.58 3.32
N LEU A 92 -9.96 -27.16 2.73
CA LEU A 92 -10.55 -26.67 1.49
C LEU A 92 -11.20 -25.29 1.68
N VAL A 93 -11.93 -25.07 2.78
CA VAL A 93 -12.66 -23.82 3.00
C VAL A 93 -11.70 -22.62 3.15
N PRO A 94 -10.64 -22.67 3.98
CA PRO A 94 -9.63 -21.60 4.02
C PRO A 94 -8.91 -21.39 2.69
N ALA A 95 -8.61 -22.47 1.94
CA ALA A 95 -7.95 -22.38 0.64
C ALA A 95 -8.84 -21.65 -0.39
N VAL A 96 -10.12 -22.02 -0.47
CA VAL A 96 -11.10 -21.34 -1.33
C VAL A 96 -11.27 -19.88 -0.90
N TYR A 97 -11.36 -19.60 0.41
CA TYR A 97 -11.42 -18.23 0.92
C TYR A 97 -10.20 -17.41 0.47
N ALA A 98 -8.98 -17.95 0.63
CA ALA A 98 -7.76 -17.27 0.24
C ALA A 98 -7.70 -17.01 -1.28
N LEU A 99 -8.19 -17.96 -2.08
CA LEU A 99 -8.28 -17.83 -3.54
C LEU A 99 -9.30 -16.77 -3.97
N LEU A 100 -10.51 -16.78 -3.39
CA LEU A 100 -11.53 -15.77 -3.69
C LEU A 100 -11.04 -14.37 -3.32
N LYS A 101 -10.28 -14.27 -2.23
CA LYS A 101 -9.70 -13.00 -1.79
C LYS A 101 -8.54 -12.55 -2.69
N SER A 102 -7.67 -13.45 -3.14
CA SER A 102 -6.59 -13.11 -4.07
C SER A 102 -7.11 -12.75 -5.47
N LEU A 103 -8.22 -13.34 -5.90
CA LEU A 103 -8.93 -12.98 -7.14
C LEU A 103 -9.71 -11.66 -7.02
N GLY A 104 -9.71 -11.00 -5.85
CA GLY A 104 -10.39 -9.73 -5.63
C GLY A 104 -11.92 -9.82 -5.49
N VAL A 105 -12.49 -11.02 -5.45
CA VAL A 105 -13.94 -11.23 -5.30
C VAL A 105 -14.42 -10.78 -3.91
N MET A 106 -13.59 -10.94 -2.89
CA MET A 106 -13.83 -10.41 -1.54
C MET A 106 -13.06 -9.11 -1.27
N GLY A 107 -12.82 -8.31 -2.32
CA GLY A 107 -12.25 -6.98 -2.19
C GLY A 107 -13.21 -6.02 -1.47
N PRO A 108 -12.70 -4.94 -0.84
CA PRO A 108 -13.55 -3.92 -0.25
C PRO A 108 -14.39 -3.24 -1.34
N SER A 109 -15.62 -2.89 -1.00
CA SER A 109 -16.49 -2.08 -1.87
C SER A 109 -15.96 -0.65 -2.03
N GLU A 110 -16.38 0.05 -3.08
CA GLU A 110 -15.94 1.43 -3.35
C GLU A 110 -16.21 2.38 -2.16
N VAL A 111 -17.33 2.17 -1.46
CA VAL A 111 -17.70 2.96 -0.28
C VAL A 111 -16.75 2.70 0.89
N GLU A 112 -16.33 1.45 1.09
CA GLU A 112 -15.36 1.10 2.13
C GLU A 112 -13.97 1.65 1.81
N VAL A 113 -13.55 1.61 0.54
CA VAL A 113 -12.29 2.23 0.09
C VAL A 113 -12.32 3.73 0.35
N SER A 114 -13.42 4.41 -0.01
CA SER A 114 -13.59 5.84 0.26
C SER A 114 -13.48 6.16 1.76
N GLY A 115 -14.15 5.39 2.61
CA GLY A 115 -14.07 5.56 4.06
C GLY A 115 -12.65 5.37 4.62
N ILE A 116 -11.88 4.43 4.06
CA ILE A 116 -10.47 4.22 4.43
C ILE A 116 -9.61 5.41 3.97
N CYS A 117 -9.79 5.88 2.74
CA CYS A 117 -9.04 7.01 2.17
C CYS A 117 -9.29 8.31 2.95
N GLU A 118 -10.55 8.57 3.30
CA GLU A 118 -10.95 9.73 4.10
C GLU A 118 -10.44 9.64 5.54
N GLY A 119 -10.65 8.48 6.19
CA GLY A 119 -10.17 8.25 7.56
C GLY A 119 -8.66 8.36 7.71
N ARG A 120 -7.90 7.98 6.66
CA ARG A 120 -6.43 8.10 6.62
C ARG A 120 -5.92 9.41 6.02
N LYS A 121 -6.80 10.35 5.66
CA LYS A 121 -6.46 11.65 5.02
C LYS A 121 -5.55 11.51 3.80
N MET A 122 -5.66 10.40 3.07
CA MET A 122 -4.78 10.08 1.93
C MET A 122 -5.05 11.00 0.72
N ASN A 123 -6.17 11.71 0.72
CA ASN A 123 -6.60 12.60 -0.35
C ASN A 123 -5.73 13.88 -0.46
N VAL A 124 -5.03 14.27 0.62
CA VAL A 124 -4.21 15.49 0.63
C VAL A 124 -3.03 15.37 -0.32
N ALA A 125 -2.29 14.25 -0.27
CA ALA A 125 -1.14 14.04 -1.13
C ALA A 125 -1.53 14.07 -2.62
N HIS A 126 -2.68 13.47 -2.95
CA HIS A 126 -3.20 13.48 -4.32
C HIS A 126 -3.58 14.90 -4.77
N GLY A 127 -4.27 15.66 -3.92
CA GLY A 127 -4.63 17.04 -4.19
C GLY A 127 -3.42 17.95 -4.40
N LEU A 128 -2.38 17.81 -3.56
CA LEU A 128 -1.12 18.57 -3.70
C LEU A 128 -0.34 18.18 -4.96
N ALA A 129 -0.31 16.91 -5.33
CA ALA A 129 0.32 16.48 -6.57
C ALA A 129 -0.38 17.07 -7.80
N TRP A 130 -1.72 17.06 -7.82
CA TRP A 130 -2.50 17.66 -8.89
C TRP A 130 -2.35 19.18 -8.96
N SER A 131 -2.36 19.86 -7.81
CA SER A 131 -2.20 21.31 -7.77
C SER A 131 -0.82 21.73 -8.26
N PHE A 132 0.25 21.01 -7.88
CA PHE A 132 1.60 21.27 -8.37
C PHE A 132 1.73 20.97 -9.87
N TYR A 133 1.14 19.88 -10.35
CA TYR A 133 1.16 19.53 -11.77
C TYR A 133 0.46 20.57 -12.64
N LEU A 134 -0.82 20.86 -12.37
CA LEU A 134 -1.63 21.80 -13.15
C LEU A 134 -1.20 23.26 -12.92
N GLY A 135 -0.84 23.60 -11.68
CA GLY A 135 -0.51 24.95 -11.26
C GLY A 135 0.87 25.42 -11.68
N TYR A 136 1.84 24.50 -11.82
CA TYR A 136 3.23 24.84 -12.09
C TYR A 136 3.81 24.05 -13.27
N LEU A 137 3.85 22.71 -13.18
CA LEU A 137 4.58 21.89 -14.17
C LEU A 137 4.02 22.02 -15.58
N GLN A 138 2.70 22.01 -15.74
CA GLN A 138 2.05 22.11 -17.05
C GLN A 138 2.35 23.44 -17.75
N LEU A 139 2.69 24.49 -17.00
CA LEU A 139 2.98 25.82 -17.54
C LEU A 139 4.47 26.02 -17.83
N VAL A 140 5.33 25.53 -16.95
CA VAL A 140 6.78 25.74 -17.03
C VAL A 140 7.42 24.76 -18.01
N LEU A 141 7.04 23.48 -18.00
CA LEU A 141 7.69 22.44 -18.80
C LEU A 141 7.68 22.71 -20.31
N PRO A 142 6.57 23.17 -20.94
CA PRO A 142 6.56 23.44 -22.38
C PRO A 142 7.51 24.57 -22.82
N ARG A 143 7.82 25.50 -21.91
CA ARG A 143 8.67 26.68 -22.21
C ARG A 143 10.13 26.48 -21.79
N LEU A 144 10.38 25.50 -20.91
CA LEU A 144 11.68 25.24 -20.31
C LEU A 144 12.78 25.01 -21.35
N GLU A 145 12.51 24.25 -22.40
CA GLU A 145 13.51 23.96 -23.44
C GLU A 145 13.98 25.23 -24.16
N ASN A 146 13.05 26.14 -24.46
CA ASN A 146 13.36 27.42 -25.09
C ASN A 146 14.15 28.33 -24.15
N SER A 147 13.80 28.39 -22.87
CA SER A 147 14.53 29.17 -21.86
C SER A 147 15.96 28.66 -21.66
N ILE A 148 16.16 27.35 -21.63
CA ILE A 148 17.50 26.74 -21.56
C ILE A 148 18.29 27.05 -22.83
N ALA A 149 17.68 26.95 -24.02
CA ALA A 149 18.35 27.27 -25.28
C ALA A 149 18.81 28.74 -25.33
N ALA A 150 17.96 29.68 -24.88
CA ALA A 150 18.30 31.09 -24.78
C ALA A 150 19.45 31.36 -23.79
N PHE A 151 19.42 30.71 -22.62
CA PHE A 151 20.50 30.79 -21.63
C PHE A 151 21.83 30.26 -22.16
N CYS A 152 21.81 29.12 -22.86
CA CYS A 152 22.98 28.54 -23.51
C CYS A 152 23.55 29.45 -24.60
N ALA A 153 22.69 30.13 -25.38
CA ALA A 153 23.12 31.07 -26.41
C ALA A 153 23.78 32.32 -25.80
N ALA A 154 23.28 32.83 -24.67
CA ALA A 154 23.93 33.95 -23.97
C ALA A 154 25.30 33.55 -23.39
N HIS A 155 25.47 32.29 -22.99
CA HIS A 155 26.66 31.77 -22.31
C HIS A 155 27.56 30.93 -23.22
N HIS A 156 27.96 31.47 -24.38
CA HIS A 156 28.81 30.82 -25.39
C HIS A 156 30.15 30.21 -24.89
N ARG A 157 30.59 30.48 -23.65
CA ARG A 157 31.88 30.04 -23.08
C ARG A 157 31.84 28.76 -22.23
N SER A 158 30.69 28.21 -21.87
CA SER A 158 30.54 27.04 -20.97
C SER A 158 30.01 25.78 -21.66
N THR A 159 30.20 25.70 -22.98
CA THR A 159 29.66 24.67 -23.88
C THR A 159 30.03 23.20 -23.61
N PRO A 160 31.10 22.79 -22.90
CA PRO A 160 31.33 21.36 -22.66
C PRO A 160 30.56 20.79 -21.46
N LEU A 161 30.01 21.61 -20.55
CA LEU A 161 29.39 21.13 -19.31
C LEU A 161 27.90 20.75 -19.47
N TRP A 162 27.21 21.36 -20.45
CA TRP A 162 25.78 21.15 -20.68
C TRP A 162 25.53 20.07 -21.74
N SER A 163 25.98 18.86 -21.43
CA SER A 163 25.59 17.67 -22.20
C SER A 163 24.08 17.45 -22.11
N ARG A 164 23.54 16.63 -23.03
CA ARG A 164 22.12 16.27 -23.22
C ARG A 164 21.33 15.90 -21.93
N GLY A 165 22.02 15.60 -20.82
CA GLY A 165 21.43 15.40 -19.48
C GLY A 165 20.96 16.68 -18.77
N SER A 166 21.44 17.85 -19.16
CA SER A 166 21.17 19.16 -18.52
C SER A 166 19.89 19.86 -19.01
N ARG A 167 19.21 19.34 -20.04
CA ARG A 167 17.95 19.90 -20.56
C ARG A 167 16.72 19.36 -19.84
N LYS A 168 16.79 19.21 -18.52
CA LYS A 168 15.70 18.68 -17.69
C LYS A 168 15.59 19.49 -16.41
N LEU A 169 14.36 19.65 -15.92
CA LEU A 169 14.10 20.16 -14.59
C LEU A 169 14.29 19.03 -13.58
N LEU A 170 15.25 19.19 -12.66
CA LEU A 170 15.44 18.28 -11.54
C LEU A 170 14.68 18.82 -10.32
N ILE A 171 13.76 18.03 -9.79
CA ILE A 171 12.91 18.42 -8.65
C ILE A 171 13.33 17.56 -7.46
N LEU A 172 13.74 18.20 -6.37
CA LEU A 172 14.09 17.53 -5.12
C LEU A 172 12.82 17.30 -4.29
N VAL A 173 12.60 16.05 -3.88
CA VAL A 173 11.46 15.67 -3.01
C VAL A 173 12.03 14.95 -1.77
N PRO A 174 12.45 15.68 -0.74
CA PRO A 174 13.00 15.08 0.47
C PRO A 174 11.91 14.35 1.24
N LEU A 175 12.15 13.08 1.59
CA LEU A 175 11.20 12.27 2.36
C LEU A 175 11.01 12.78 3.80
N SER A 176 11.96 13.56 4.31
CA SER A 176 11.86 14.23 5.62
C SER A 176 10.90 15.42 5.61
N ALA A 177 10.47 15.90 4.44
CA ALA A 177 9.74 17.15 4.25
C ALA A 177 10.43 18.40 4.85
N ASN A 178 11.72 18.30 5.19
CA ASN A 178 12.53 19.44 5.61
C ASN A 178 13.08 20.13 4.37
N ILE A 179 12.77 21.42 4.21
CA ILE A 179 13.15 22.21 3.04
C ILE A 179 13.81 23.49 3.56
N SER A 180 15.09 23.67 3.27
CA SER A 180 15.81 24.92 3.50
C SER A 180 15.47 25.97 2.44
N HIS A 181 15.71 27.23 2.79
CA HIS A 181 15.46 28.34 1.88
C HIS A 181 16.51 28.41 0.74
N LYS A 182 17.72 27.91 0.97
CA LYS A 182 18.79 27.87 -0.03
C LYS A 182 19.41 26.48 -0.09
N LEU A 183 19.65 26.01 -1.31
CA LEU A 183 20.32 24.72 -1.53
C LEU A 183 21.78 24.72 -1.07
N GLU A 184 22.43 25.89 -1.05
CA GLU A 184 23.81 26.07 -0.58
C GLU A 184 23.95 25.77 0.92
N ASP A 185 22.87 25.90 1.69
CA ASP A 185 22.88 25.61 3.13
C ASP A 185 22.85 24.10 3.43
N GLU A 186 22.51 23.26 2.45
CA GLU A 186 22.40 21.79 2.61
C GLU A 186 23.68 21.04 2.19
N ASP A 187 24.43 21.57 1.23
CA ASP A 187 25.64 20.93 0.69
C ASP A 187 26.60 21.98 0.11
N ASP A 188 27.83 22.02 0.63
CA ASP A 188 28.90 22.92 0.21
C ASP A 188 29.31 22.73 -1.26
N ASN A 189 28.97 21.59 -1.88
CA ASN A 189 29.24 21.32 -3.28
C ASN A 189 28.23 21.99 -4.23
N ILE A 190 27.13 22.53 -3.71
CA ILE A 190 26.10 23.21 -4.49
C ILE A 190 26.36 24.72 -4.44
N SER A 191 26.53 25.34 -5.61
CA SER A 191 26.68 26.80 -5.73
C SER A 191 25.70 27.36 -6.75
N PHE A 192 25.13 28.53 -6.44
CA PHE A 192 24.28 29.25 -7.37
C PHE A 192 25.10 29.87 -8.50
N LEU A 193 24.74 29.55 -9.75
CA LEU A 193 25.37 30.12 -10.94
C LEU A 193 24.61 31.35 -11.44
N GLU A 194 23.38 31.15 -11.91
CA GLU A 194 22.52 32.21 -12.44
C GLU A 194 21.07 31.73 -12.57
N ASN A 195 20.15 32.68 -12.74
CA ASN A 195 18.74 32.39 -13.04
C ASN A 195 18.52 32.19 -14.55
N LEU A 196 17.57 31.31 -14.89
CA LEU A 196 17.05 31.21 -16.25
C LEU A 196 16.27 32.49 -16.61
N PRO A 197 16.19 32.85 -17.92
CA PRO A 197 15.43 34.02 -18.35
C PRO A 197 13.95 33.90 -17.94
N ASN A 198 13.38 35.01 -17.48
CA ASN A 198 12.00 35.06 -16.99
C ASN A 198 11.00 34.72 -18.10
N ASN A 199 10.01 33.91 -17.76
CA ASN A 199 8.84 33.65 -18.58
C ASN A 199 7.64 34.32 -17.95
N GLU A 200 7.21 35.45 -18.49
CA GLU A 200 5.99 36.11 -18.05
C GLU A 200 4.77 35.36 -18.57
N ILE A 201 3.84 35.09 -17.65
CA ILE A 201 2.56 34.47 -17.92
C ILE A 201 1.53 35.25 -17.15
N ASP A 202 0.64 35.93 -17.86
CA ASP A 202 -0.52 36.55 -17.24
C ASP A 202 -1.49 35.44 -16.80
N ARG A 203 -1.82 35.42 -15.50
CA ARG A 203 -2.71 34.43 -14.89
C ARG A 203 -3.59 35.07 -13.84
N ALA A 204 -4.80 34.52 -13.75
CA ALA A 204 -5.83 34.86 -12.77
C ALA A 204 -6.54 36.22 -12.99
N GLY A 205 -6.26 36.91 -14.10
CA GLY A 205 -6.95 38.13 -14.51
C GLY A 205 -6.35 39.39 -13.90
#